data_AF-A0A3S1PEB5-F1
#
_entry.id   AF-A0A3S1PEB5-F1
#
_cell.length_a   1.000
_cell.length_b   1.000
_cell.length_c   1.000
_cell.angle_alpha   90.00
_cell.angle_beta   90.00
_cell.angle_gamma   90.00
#
_symmetry.space_group_name_H-M   'P 1'
#
loop_
_entity.id
_entity.type
_entity.pdbx_description
1 polymer ?
#
loop_
_entity_poly.entity_id
_entity_poly.type
_entity_poly.pdbx_seq_one_letter_code
_entity_poly.pdbx_strand_id
1 'polypeptide(L)'
;MTQLGATVTREGIRFAAWSQAARRLWVSIFDEQGNREIERLELQPEGEGVHALFVAGLGQGIRYGFRADGDYAPERGLWFDPAKLLTDPYAVEIDRSYVYDWRLAQRRGEGADTAPLMPKAIAAALPKPVQAAP
;
A
#
# COMPACT_ATOMS: atom_id res chain seq x y z
N MET A 1 12.63 3.57 16.31
CA MET A 1 11.23 3.73 15.86
C MET A 1 11.18 3.32 14.40
N THR A 2 10.43 2.28 14.08
CA THR A 2 10.31 1.81 12.69
C THR A 2 9.35 2.74 11.95
N GLN A 3 9.83 3.43 10.91
CA GLN A 3 8.99 4.30 10.09
C GLN A 3 8.12 3.44 9.16
N LEU A 4 6.81 3.65 9.22
CA LEU A 4 5.81 2.98 8.39
C LEU A 4 5.47 3.84 7.16
N GLY A 5 4.89 3.19 6.16
CA GLY A 5 4.58 3.73 4.85
C GLY A 5 5.77 3.82 3.91
N ALA A 6 5.66 4.66 2.87
CA ALA A 6 6.76 4.94 1.95
C ALA A 6 7.71 6.03 2.49
N THR A 7 8.95 5.64 2.76
CA THR A 7 10.04 6.55 3.15
C THR A 7 10.96 6.77 1.96
N VAL A 8 10.91 7.96 1.36
CA VAL A 8 11.76 8.35 0.23
C VAL A 8 13.16 8.74 0.72
N THR A 9 14.19 8.15 0.14
CA THR A 9 15.61 8.44 0.39
C THR A 9 16.30 8.90 -0.90
N ARG A 10 17.61 9.17 -0.87
CA ARG A 10 18.35 9.52 -2.09
C ARG A 10 18.60 8.30 -2.98
N GLU A 11 18.68 7.13 -2.37
CA GLU A 11 19.07 5.87 -3.00
C GLU A 11 17.87 5.03 -3.46
N GLY A 12 16.67 5.32 -2.94
CA GLY A 12 15.48 4.53 -3.20
C GLY A 12 14.32 4.85 -2.26
N ILE A 13 13.35 3.95 -2.21
CA ILE A 13 12.19 4.06 -1.31
C ILE A 13 12.14 2.82 -0.42
N ARG A 14 11.98 3.04 0.89
CA ARG A 14 11.64 1.99 1.82
C ARG A 14 10.13 1.95 2.03
N PHE A 15 9.50 0.84 1.71
CA PHE A 15 8.10 0.58 2.03
C PHE A 15 8.02 -0.25 3.30
N ALA A 16 7.15 0.14 4.23
CA ALA A 16 6.87 -0.67 5.41
C ALA A 16 5.40 -0.62 5.78
N ALA A 17 4.84 -1.78 6.12
CA ALA A 17 3.47 -1.93 6.55
C ALA A 17 3.42 -2.82 7.79
N TRP A 18 2.51 -2.51 8.69
CA TRP A 18 2.27 -3.32 9.88
C TRP A 18 1.07 -4.24 9.67
N SER A 19 1.22 -5.52 10.00
CA SER A 19 0.13 -6.47 10.15
C SER A 19 0.55 -7.65 11.01
N GLN A 20 -0.20 -7.94 12.06
CA GLN A 20 0.02 -9.14 12.88
C GLN A 20 -0.51 -10.44 12.24
N ALA A 21 -1.49 -10.33 11.35
CA ALA A 21 -2.24 -11.49 10.84
C ALA A 21 -1.97 -11.80 9.36
N ALA A 22 -1.30 -10.90 8.63
CA ALA A 22 -0.91 -11.16 7.25
C ALA A 22 0.15 -12.28 7.22
N ARG A 23 -0.05 -13.26 6.35
CA ARG A 23 0.99 -14.24 6.01
C ARG A 23 2.00 -13.66 5.03
N ARG A 24 1.52 -12.82 4.11
CA ARG A 24 2.35 -12.20 3.06
C ARG A 24 1.83 -10.79 2.79
N LEU A 25 2.75 -9.88 2.52
CA LEU A 25 2.46 -8.49 2.17
C LEU A 25 3.30 -8.10 0.95
N TRP A 26 2.70 -7.36 0.03
CA TRP A 26 3.37 -6.88 -1.17
C TRP A 26 3.14 -5.40 -1.35
N VAL A 27 4.13 -4.72 -1.93
CA VAL A 27 3.97 -3.42 -2.58
C VAL A 27 3.74 -3.66 -4.07
N SER A 28 2.68 -3.08 -4.59
CA SER A 28 2.36 -3.02 -6.02
C SER A 28 2.76 -1.64 -6.52
N ILE A 29 3.69 -1.59 -7.47
CA ILE A 29 4.19 -0.37 -8.09
C ILE A 29 3.45 -0.19 -9.42
N PHE A 30 3.03 1.05 -9.70
CA PHE A 30 2.27 1.39 -10.89
C PHE A 30 3.05 2.30 -11.83
N ASP A 31 2.61 2.36 -13.08
CA ASP A 31 3.07 3.36 -14.04
C ASP A 31 2.77 4.80 -13.57
N GLU A 32 3.31 5.78 -14.30
CA GLU A 32 3.14 7.21 -14.00
C GLU A 32 1.68 7.67 -13.97
N GLN A 33 0.75 6.94 -14.60
CA GLN A 33 -0.66 7.28 -14.62
C GLN A 33 -1.47 6.52 -13.56
N GLY A 34 -0.86 5.56 -12.86
CA GLY A 34 -1.54 4.71 -11.88
C GLY A 34 -2.43 3.63 -12.50
N ASN A 35 -2.32 3.41 -13.81
CA ASN A 35 -3.26 2.60 -14.60
C ASN A 35 -2.83 1.13 -14.66
N ARG A 36 -1.54 0.85 -14.81
CA ARG A 36 -0.99 -0.50 -14.90
C ARG A 36 -0.05 -0.79 -13.74
N GLU A 37 -0.25 -1.93 -13.07
CA GLU A 37 0.74 -2.49 -12.14
C GLU A 37 1.95 -2.94 -12.96
N ILE A 38 3.12 -2.35 -12.70
CA ILE A 38 4.36 -2.65 -13.41
C ILE A 38 5.21 -3.67 -12.66
N GLU A 39 5.09 -3.70 -11.34
CA GLU A 39 5.86 -4.60 -10.49
C GLU A 39 5.13 -4.88 -9.18
N ARG A 40 5.31 -6.07 -8.64
CA ARG A 40 4.79 -6.48 -7.34
C ARG A 40 5.90 -7.16 -6.54
N LEU A 41 6.28 -6.54 -5.43
CA LEU A 41 7.42 -6.96 -4.63
C LEU A 41 6.97 -7.34 -3.23
N GLU A 42 7.45 -8.48 -2.72
CA GLU A 42 7.08 -8.99 -1.39
C GLU A 42 7.89 -8.29 -0.30
N LEU A 43 7.18 -7.79 0.72
CA LEU A 43 7.78 -7.21 1.92
C LEU A 43 8.18 -8.34 2.87
N GLN A 44 9.41 -8.25 3.38
CA GLN A 44 9.95 -9.24 4.30
C GLN A 44 9.59 -8.88 5.74
N PRO A 45 9.28 -9.86 6.60
CA PRO A 45 9.09 -9.61 8.02
C PRO A 45 10.37 -9.06 8.68
N GLU A 46 10.26 -7.96 9.42
CA GLU A 46 11.36 -7.39 10.22
C GLU A 46 11.16 -7.57 11.73
N GLY A 47 10.03 -8.16 12.15
CA GLY A 47 9.67 -8.35 13.57
C GLY A 47 8.56 -7.41 14.04
N GLU A 48 7.98 -7.71 15.20
CA GLU A 48 6.90 -6.93 15.85
C GLU A 48 5.66 -6.67 14.94
N GLY A 49 5.44 -7.52 13.94
CA GLY A 49 4.37 -7.40 12.96
C GLY A 49 4.66 -6.41 11.82
N VAL A 50 5.88 -5.88 11.72
CA VAL A 50 6.29 -5.04 10.59
C VAL A 50 6.82 -5.91 9.46
N HIS A 51 6.36 -5.59 8.25
CA HIS A 51 6.91 -6.07 7.00
C HIS A 51 7.48 -4.89 6.24
N ALA A 52 8.65 -5.05 5.63
CA ALA A 52 9.28 -3.97 4.89
C ALA A 52 10.12 -4.46 3.71
N LEU A 53 10.39 -3.52 2.79
CA LEU A 53 11.26 -3.71 1.65
C LEU A 53 11.89 -2.37 1.27
N PHE A 54 13.18 -2.37 1.00
CA PHE A 54 13.85 -1.26 0.34
C PHE A 54 13.99 -1.54 -1.16
N VAL A 55 13.56 -0.60 -1.99
CA VAL A 55 13.66 -0.68 -3.45
C VAL A 55 14.56 0.45 -3.94
N ALA A 56 15.74 0.08 -4.45
CA ALA A 56 16.73 1.02 -4.96
C ALA A 56 16.27 1.67 -6.28
N GLY A 57 16.70 2.91 -6.51
CA GLY A 57 16.45 3.64 -7.76
C GLY A 57 15.05 4.24 -7.91
N LEU A 58 14.11 3.93 -7.00
CA LEU A 58 12.82 4.61 -6.95
C LEU A 58 12.94 6.00 -6.33
N GLY A 59 12.21 6.97 -6.89
CA GLY A 59 12.19 8.36 -6.42
C GLY A 59 10.80 8.83 -5.98
N GLN A 60 10.73 10.08 -5.54
CA GLN A 60 9.45 10.71 -5.23
C GLN A 60 8.50 10.73 -6.43
N GLY A 61 7.19 10.60 -6.17
CA GLY A 61 6.14 10.63 -7.20
C GLY A 61 5.70 9.24 -7.69
N ILE A 62 6.38 8.17 -7.26
CA ILE A 62 5.99 6.80 -7.58
C ILE A 62 4.60 6.49 -7.00
N ARG A 63 3.74 5.92 -7.85
CA ARG A 63 2.42 5.43 -7.46
C ARG A 63 2.51 3.99 -6.99
N TYR A 64 1.93 3.72 -5.83
CA TYR A 64 1.94 2.40 -5.24
C TYR A 64 0.66 2.10 -4.45
N GLY A 65 0.50 0.83 -4.10
CA GLY A 65 -0.45 0.37 -3.09
C GLY A 65 0.06 -0.93 -2.48
N PHE A 66 -0.59 -1.38 -1.41
CA PHE A 66 -0.28 -2.65 -0.77
C PHE A 66 -1.27 -3.74 -1.15
N ARG A 67 -0.83 -4.98 -1.04
CA ARG A 67 -1.68 -6.17 -1.08
C ARG A 67 -1.31 -7.07 0.08
N ALA A 68 -2.28 -7.72 0.68
CA ALA A 68 -2.08 -8.59 1.82
C ALA A 68 -2.76 -9.93 1.58
N ASP A 69 -2.06 -11.02 1.92
CA ASP A 69 -2.64 -12.36 1.98
C ASP A 69 -2.51 -12.93 3.39
N GLY A 70 -3.42 -13.81 3.73
CA GLY A 70 -3.65 -14.34 5.07
C GLY A 70 -4.92 -15.16 5.11
N ASP A 71 -5.41 -15.43 6.32
CA ASP A 71 -6.66 -16.17 6.48
C ASP A 71 -7.87 -15.38 5.98
N TYR A 72 -8.70 -16.06 5.19
CA TYR A 72 -10.01 -15.56 4.81
C TYR A 72 -11.07 -16.40 5.53
N ALA A 73 -11.57 -15.84 6.64
CA ALA A 73 -12.60 -16.41 7.50
C ALA A 73 -13.49 -15.26 8.01
N PRO A 74 -14.39 -14.73 7.15
CA PRO A 74 -15.23 -13.56 7.46
C PRO A 74 -16.01 -13.68 8.76
N GLU A 75 -16.48 -14.88 9.09
CA GLU A 75 -17.19 -15.21 10.33
C GLU A 75 -16.34 -15.04 11.60
N ARG A 76 -15.02 -14.97 11.45
CA ARG A 76 -14.05 -14.65 12.51
C ARG A 76 -13.43 -13.26 12.35
N GLY A 77 -13.93 -12.44 11.43
CA GLY A 77 -13.41 -11.11 11.15
C GLY A 77 -12.12 -11.08 10.34
N LEU A 78 -11.72 -12.19 9.71
CA LEU A 78 -10.50 -12.29 8.90
C LEU A 78 -10.85 -12.15 7.41
N TRP A 79 -10.37 -11.08 6.77
CA TRP A 79 -10.81 -10.66 5.43
C TRP A 79 -9.65 -10.55 4.42
N PHE A 80 -8.54 -11.24 4.64
CA PHE A 80 -7.39 -11.13 3.75
C PHE A 80 -7.72 -11.60 2.33
N ASP A 81 -7.52 -10.72 1.36
CA ASP A 81 -7.73 -10.98 -0.05
C ASP A 81 -6.66 -10.23 -0.89
N PRO A 82 -5.68 -10.95 -1.46
CA PRO A 82 -4.61 -10.32 -2.25
C PRO A 82 -5.10 -9.72 -3.58
N ALA A 83 -6.31 -10.05 -4.05
CA ALA A 83 -6.90 -9.41 -5.22
C ALA A 83 -7.31 -7.95 -4.92
N LYS A 84 -7.48 -7.60 -3.64
CA LYS A 84 -7.79 -6.23 -3.23
C LYS A 84 -6.52 -5.40 -3.15
N LEU A 85 -6.44 -4.32 -3.94
CA LEU A 85 -5.44 -3.29 -3.71
C LEU A 85 -5.85 -2.48 -2.48
N LEU A 86 -4.90 -2.27 -1.57
CA LEU A 86 -5.05 -1.49 -0.35
C LEU A 86 -4.23 -0.20 -0.49
N THR A 87 -4.80 0.91 -0.09
CA THR A 87 -4.04 2.16 0.06
C THR A 87 -3.18 2.07 1.30
N ASP A 88 -1.95 2.61 1.25
CA ASP A 88 -1.10 2.72 2.43
C ASP A 88 -1.79 3.54 3.53
N PRO A 89 -2.01 2.98 4.74
CA PRO A 89 -2.57 3.72 5.87
C PRO A 89 -1.73 4.94 6.28
N TYR A 90 -0.45 4.96 5.91
CA TYR A 90 0.51 6.03 6.20
C TYR A 90 0.83 6.88 4.95
N ALA A 91 0.05 6.75 3.87
CA ALA A 91 0.22 7.57 2.67
C ALA A 91 0.13 9.07 3.00
N VAL A 92 1.10 9.84 2.52
CA VAL A 92 1.10 11.30 2.61
C VAL A 92 0.19 11.92 1.54
N GLU A 93 0.10 11.28 0.38
CA GLU A 93 -0.66 11.75 -0.78
C GLU A 93 -1.30 10.56 -1.50
N ILE A 94 -2.47 10.79 -2.09
CA ILE A 94 -3.17 9.85 -2.97
C ILE A 94 -3.51 10.54 -4.30
N ASP A 95 -3.48 9.79 -5.40
CA ASP A 95 -3.59 10.35 -6.75
C ASP A 95 -5.01 10.77 -7.16
N ARG A 96 -6.04 10.29 -6.47
CA ARG A 96 -7.45 10.64 -6.71
C ARG A 96 -8.33 10.34 -5.51
N SER A 97 -9.54 10.89 -5.51
CA SER A 97 -10.58 10.57 -4.53
C SER A 97 -11.07 9.13 -4.65
N TYR A 98 -11.53 8.56 -3.54
CA TYR A 98 -12.25 7.30 -3.55
C TYR A 98 -13.59 7.46 -4.29
N VAL A 99 -13.88 6.49 -5.15
CA VAL A 99 -15.19 6.34 -5.78
C VAL A 99 -15.67 4.95 -5.45
N TYR A 100 -16.86 4.87 -4.86
CA TYR A 100 -17.45 3.57 -4.56
C TYR A 100 -17.82 2.84 -5.86
N ASP A 101 -17.48 1.56 -5.90
CA ASP A 101 -17.90 0.61 -6.92
C ASP A 101 -18.29 -0.68 -6.21
N TRP A 102 -19.44 -1.26 -6.58
CA TRP A 102 -19.97 -2.45 -5.92
C TRP A 102 -19.02 -3.65 -5.99
N ARG A 103 -18.12 -3.70 -6.98
CA ARG A 103 -17.08 -4.74 -7.11
C ARG A 103 -16.10 -4.76 -5.94
N LEU A 104 -15.93 -3.63 -5.25
CA LEU A 104 -15.12 -3.56 -4.04
C LEU A 104 -15.66 -4.47 -2.93
N ALA A 105 -16.98 -4.63 -2.84
CA ALA A 105 -17.67 -5.44 -1.84
C ALA A 105 -17.72 -6.96 -2.16
N GLN A 106 -17.27 -7.37 -3.35
CA GLN A 106 -17.24 -8.79 -3.70
C GLN A 106 -16.24 -9.56 -2.82
N ARG A 107 -16.60 -10.78 -2.44
CA ARG A 107 -15.80 -11.65 -1.56
C ARG A 107 -14.56 -12.17 -2.28
N ARG A 108 -13.60 -12.67 -1.50
CA ARG A 108 -12.40 -13.33 -2.02
C ARG A 108 -12.80 -14.47 -2.96
N GLY A 109 -12.22 -14.49 -4.16
CA GLY A 109 -12.50 -15.48 -5.19
C GLY A 109 -13.74 -15.22 -6.04
N GLU A 110 -14.59 -14.25 -5.67
CA GLU A 110 -15.78 -13.85 -6.44
C GLU A 110 -15.56 -12.56 -7.25
N GLY A 111 -14.65 -11.70 -6.79
CA GLY A 111 -14.31 -10.43 -7.44
C GLY A 111 -13.05 -10.48 -8.31
N ALA A 112 -12.87 -9.45 -9.13
CA ALA A 112 -11.64 -9.21 -9.87
C ALA A 112 -10.65 -8.36 -9.06
N ASP A 113 -9.46 -8.15 -9.63
CA ASP A 113 -8.46 -7.23 -9.08
C ASP A 113 -9.04 -5.80 -8.94
N THR A 114 -8.93 -5.21 -7.75
CA THR A 114 -9.49 -3.87 -7.49
C THR A 114 -8.52 -2.73 -7.76
N ALA A 115 -7.28 -2.98 -8.20
CA ALA A 115 -6.33 -1.93 -8.52
C ALA A 115 -6.86 -0.85 -9.48
N PRO A 116 -7.63 -1.16 -10.54
CA PRO A 116 -8.20 -0.13 -11.41
C PRO A 116 -9.18 0.81 -10.69
N LEU A 117 -9.81 0.35 -9.60
CA LEU A 117 -10.83 1.08 -8.84
C LEU A 117 -10.24 1.90 -7.71
N MET A 118 -9.18 1.40 -7.10
CA MET A 118 -8.56 2.02 -5.93
C MET A 118 -7.68 3.21 -6.33
N PRO A 119 -7.65 4.30 -5.55
CA PRO A 119 -6.62 5.33 -5.69
C PRO A 119 -5.24 4.73 -5.38
N LYS A 120 -4.19 5.34 -5.91
CA LYS A 120 -2.81 4.97 -5.60
C LYS A 120 -2.23 5.96 -4.60
N ALA A 121 -1.51 5.44 -3.62
CA ALA A 121 -0.66 6.28 -2.81
C ALA A 121 0.50 6.81 -3.66
N ILE A 122 0.91 8.05 -3.41
CA ILE A 122 2.07 8.66 -4.03
C ILE A 122 3.19 8.71 -2.99
N ALA A 123 4.35 8.14 -3.33
CA ALA A 123 5.50 8.18 -2.45
C ALA A 123 6.06 9.62 -2.42
N ALA A 124 5.84 10.28 -1.30
CA ALA A 124 6.25 11.67 -1.08
C ALA A 124 6.90 11.81 0.29
N ALA A 125 7.84 12.75 0.41
CA ALA A 125 8.37 13.14 1.70
C ALA A 125 7.29 13.84 2.53
N LEU A 126 7.36 13.70 3.85
CA LEU A 126 6.46 14.43 4.74
C LEU A 126 6.58 15.94 4.49
N PRO A 127 5.44 16.66 4.40
CA PRO A 127 5.48 18.11 4.25
C PRO A 127 6.14 18.73 5.49
N LYS A 128 6.83 19.86 5.29
CA LYS A 128 7.38 20.62 6.42
C LYS A 128 6.21 21.09 7.29
N PRO A 129 6.26 20.89 8.63
CA PRO A 129 5.24 21.40 9.52
C PRO A 129 5.06 22.90 9.30
N VAL A 130 3.83 23.32 9.02
CA VAL A 130 3.49 24.74 8.96
C VAL A 130 3.49 25.26 10.40
N GLN A 131 4.30 26.27 10.71
CA GLN A 131 4.23 26.93 12.01
C GLN A 131 2.85 27.57 12.16
N ALA A 132 2.18 27.31 13.28
CA ALA A 132 0.91 27.95 13.57
C ALA A 132 1.09 29.48 13.53
N ALA A 133 0.18 30.17 12.85
CA ALA A 133 0.10 31.62 12.96
C ALA A 133 -0.18 31.99 14.42
N PRO A 134 0.42 33.09 14.93
CA PRO A 134 0.27 33.52 16.32
C PRO A 134 -1.17 33.88 16.69
#